data_AF-A0A7C3SF70-F1
#
_entry.id   AF-A0A7C3SF70-F1
#
_cell.length_a   1.000
_cell.length_b   1.000
_cell.length_c   1.000
_cell.angle_alpha   90.00
_cell.angle_beta   90.00
_cell.angle_gamma   90.00
#
_symmetry.space_group_name_H-M   'P 1'
#
loop_
_entity.id
_entity.type
_entity.pdbx_description
1 polymer ?
#
loop_
_entity_poly.entity_id
_entity_poly.type
_entity_poly.pdbx_seq_one_letter_code
_entity_poly.pdbx_strand_id
1 'polypeptide(L)'
;MWAGEGPLIFRPKHTSPEPPTSRQTQDAALEAIPWERLDAASRTKAEEVVAGATIFRRMLVEVIECHPQFFLFCVYHPEVVVNIWQVLGLSRMKLHPTPQGTYQVDDGLGTRCEMQFLFRSPELHLIYAQGSYEGPVLKRKVHGRALLVLHSPVQRQEDGKTWIACRLDTFLQMEPGAAEVLTKTLHPFIGRVSDYNFKQTARFVEELWLCGQRNPGQLERLASRLEGVPPELRQELVRLGQQGAGQVGHSSANADRSTSGGPALAGQAPLTQTGQGAPSAITR
;
A
#
# COMPACT_ATOMS: atom_id res chain seq x y z
N MET A 1 5.11 -17.33 -24.38
CA MET A 1 5.73 -18.64 -24.14
C MET A 1 5.71 -18.86 -22.63
N TRP A 2 4.60 -19.36 -22.09
CA TRP A 2 4.43 -19.55 -20.64
C TRP A 2 4.50 -21.05 -20.38
N ALA A 3 5.72 -21.58 -20.29
CA ALA A 3 5.97 -22.95 -19.84
C ALA A 3 6.17 -22.92 -18.33
N GLY A 4 5.53 -23.88 -17.66
CA GLY A 4 5.31 -23.87 -16.22
C GLY A 4 6.56 -24.05 -15.36
N GLU A 5 6.55 -23.35 -14.23
CA GLU A 5 7.21 -23.79 -13.00
C GLU A 5 6.17 -23.69 -11.87
N GLY A 6 6.23 -24.63 -10.93
CA GLY A 6 5.17 -24.97 -9.97
C GLY A 6 4.80 -23.91 -8.91
N PRO A 7 4.06 -24.30 -7.85
CA PRO A 7 3.46 -23.34 -6.89
C PRO A 7 4.55 -22.50 -6.23
N LEU A 8 4.35 -21.17 -6.14
CA LEU A 8 5.31 -20.19 -5.61
C LEU A 8 5.65 -20.49 -4.13
N ILE A 9 6.60 -21.40 -3.93
CA ILE A 9 7.58 -21.35 -2.84
C ILE A 9 8.92 -21.34 -3.57
N PHE A 10 9.32 -20.18 -4.06
CA PHE A 10 10.56 -20.07 -4.81
C PHE A 10 11.74 -20.15 -3.85
N ARG A 11 12.46 -21.28 -3.91
CA ARG A 11 13.74 -21.46 -3.22
C ARG A 11 14.79 -20.58 -3.93
N PRO A 12 15.46 -19.65 -3.22
CA PRO A 12 16.49 -18.83 -3.84
C PRO A 12 17.66 -19.70 -4.33
N LYS A 13 18.07 -19.55 -5.60
CA LYS A 13 19.42 -19.94 -6.03
C LYS A 13 20.41 -18.93 -5.46
N HIS A 14 21.53 -19.44 -4.94
CA HIS A 14 22.59 -18.72 -4.22
C HIS A 14 22.75 -17.24 -4.60
N THR A 15 22.28 -16.35 -3.73
CA THR A 15 22.69 -14.94 -3.66
C THR A 15 23.41 -14.71 -2.34
N SER A 16 24.52 -13.96 -2.38
CA SER A 16 25.32 -13.61 -1.20
C SER A 16 24.46 -12.85 -0.17
N PRO A 17 24.63 -13.10 1.14
CA PRO A 17 23.86 -12.41 2.17
C PRO A 17 24.24 -10.93 2.21
N GLU A 18 23.22 -10.06 2.11
CA GLU A 18 23.39 -8.63 2.38
C GLU A 18 23.52 -8.35 3.88
N PRO A 19 24.24 -7.28 4.25
CA PRO A 19 24.50 -6.96 5.65
C PRO A 19 23.20 -6.73 6.43
N PRO A 20 23.21 -7.01 7.76
CA PRO A 20 22.08 -6.72 8.63
C PRO A 20 21.72 -5.24 8.60
N THR A 21 20.43 -4.93 8.71
CA THR A 21 19.95 -3.54 8.80
C THR A 21 20.52 -2.84 10.02
N SER A 22 21.16 -1.68 9.82
CA SER A 22 21.75 -0.90 10.89
C SER A 22 20.68 -0.20 11.74
N ARG A 23 20.99 0.12 13.01
CA ARG A 23 20.12 0.96 13.86
C ARG A 23 19.76 2.28 13.17
N GLN A 24 20.74 2.92 12.51
CA GLN A 24 20.52 4.13 11.71
C GLN A 24 19.45 3.94 10.62
N THR A 25 19.39 2.77 9.99
CA THR A 25 18.37 2.44 8.98
C THR A 25 16.98 2.35 9.61
N GLN A 26 16.91 1.78 10.81
CA GLN A 26 15.67 1.69 11.59
C GLN A 26 15.20 3.07 12.05
N ASP A 27 16.09 3.91 12.59
CA ASP A 27 15.76 5.27 13.03
C ASP A 27 15.21 6.10 11.86
N ALA A 28 15.85 6.04 10.69
CA ALA A 28 15.34 6.69 9.48
C ALA A 28 13.98 6.15 9.00
N ALA A 29 13.67 4.88 9.26
CA ALA A 29 12.33 4.33 8.99
C ALA A 29 11.28 4.85 9.98
N LEU A 30 11.65 5.07 11.24
CA LEU A 30 10.77 5.63 12.27
C LEU A 30 10.44 7.10 12.02
N GLU A 31 11.44 7.88 11.61
CA GLU A 31 11.28 9.30 11.22
C GLU A 31 10.36 9.48 10.00
N ALA A 32 10.31 8.47 9.12
CA ALA A 32 9.48 8.50 7.92
C ALA A 32 7.99 8.24 8.19
N ILE A 33 7.62 7.75 9.39
CA ILE A 33 6.22 7.50 9.75
C ILE A 33 5.52 8.85 10.01
N PRO A 34 4.35 9.11 9.41
CA PRO A 34 3.65 10.39 9.52
C PRO A 34 2.81 10.44 10.80
N TRP A 35 3.46 10.35 11.97
CA TRP A 35 2.82 10.23 13.28
C TRP A 35 1.71 11.24 13.55
N GLU A 36 1.93 12.49 13.15
CA GLU A 36 0.98 13.60 13.36
C GLU A 36 -0.24 13.56 12.42
N ARG A 37 -0.23 12.67 11.42
CA ARG A 37 -1.35 12.47 10.48
C ARG A 37 -2.15 11.20 10.75
N LEU A 38 -1.75 10.42 11.76
CA LEU A 38 -2.49 9.24 12.19
C LEU A 38 -3.61 9.66 13.14
N ASP A 39 -4.78 9.04 13.02
CA ASP A 39 -5.77 9.09 14.08
C ASP A 39 -5.25 8.38 15.35
N ALA A 40 -5.90 8.62 16.49
CA ALA A 40 -5.43 8.10 17.78
C ALA A 40 -5.31 6.56 17.80
N ALA A 41 -6.28 5.83 17.22
CA ALA A 41 -6.27 4.37 17.23
C ALA A 41 -5.17 3.80 16.32
N SER A 42 -4.98 4.42 15.15
CA SER A 42 -3.90 4.09 14.21
C SER A 42 -2.52 4.38 14.81
N ARG A 43 -2.36 5.51 15.50
CA ARG A 43 -1.13 5.89 16.20
C ARG A 43 -0.78 4.88 17.29
N THR A 44 -1.73 4.52 18.16
CA THR A 44 -1.51 3.51 19.21
C THR A 44 -1.07 2.17 18.63
N LYS A 45 -1.73 1.67 17.58
CA LYS A 45 -1.33 0.41 16.92
C LYS A 45 0.11 0.46 16.39
N ALA A 46 0.50 1.55 15.76
CA ALA A 46 1.84 1.72 15.21
C ALA A 46 2.91 1.85 16.32
N GLU A 47 2.63 2.64 17.36
CA GLU A 47 3.52 2.82 18.52
C GLU A 47 3.77 1.48 19.26
N GLU A 48 2.72 0.68 19.48
CA GLU A 48 2.85 -0.63 20.12
C GLU A 48 3.79 -1.58 19.36
N VAL A 49 3.67 -1.63 18.03
CA VAL A 49 4.51 -2.51 17.19
C VAL A 49 5.95 -2.02 17.15
N VAL A 50 6.15 -0.72 16.98
CA VAL A 50 7.50 -0.12 16.92
C VAL A 50 8.23 -0.31 18.25
N ALA A 51 7.58 -0.01 19.38
CA ALA A 51 8.18 -0.13 20.71
C ALA A 51 8.51 -1.58 21.07
N GLY A 52 7.70 -2.53 20.58
CA GLY A 52 7.89 -3.97 20.81
C GLY A 52 8.53 -4.72 19.64
N ALA A 53 9.13 -4.03 18.68
CA ALA A 53 9.66 -4.67 17.47
C ALA A 53 10.80 -5.62 17.83
N THR A 54 10.58 -6.91 17.55
CA THR A 54 11.58 -7.98 17.74
C THR A 54 12.50 -8.12 16.54
N ILE A 55 12.02 -7.74 15.34
CA ILE A 55 12.77 -7.73 14.10
C ILE A 55 12.44 -6.44 13.34
N PHE A 56 13.48 -5.84 12.77
CA PHE A 56 13.35 -4.81 11.75
C PHE A 56 14.02 -5.28 10.46
N ARG A 57 13.37 -5.05 9.31
CA ARG A 57 13.93 -5.29 7.98
C ARG A 57 13.55 -4.17 7.04
N ARG A 58 14.55 -3.60 6.37
CA ARG A 58 14.41 -2.78 5.16
C ARG A 58 14.72 -3.68 3.98
N MET A 59 13.78 -3.79 3.05
CA MET A 59 13.96 -4.52 1.80
C MET A 59 14.75 -3.66 0.80
N LEU A 60 15.39 -4.33 -0.15
CA LEU A 60 16.04 -3.66 -1.27
C LEU A 60 15.07 -2.79 -2.07
N VAL A 61 15.57 -1.66 -2.55
CA VAL A 61 14.80 -0.77 -3.43
C VAL A 61 14.63 -1.44 -4.78
N GLU A 62 13.39 -1.53 -5.24
CA GLU A 62 13.05 -2.05 -6.56
C GLU A 62 12.47 -0.93 -7.42
N VAL A 63 13.07 -0.72 -8.58
CA VAL A 63 12.62 0.27 -9.56
C VAL A 63 11.91 -0.46 -10.69
N ILE A 64 10.65 -0.09 -10.92
CA ILE A 64 9.76 -0.72 -11.90
C ILE A 64 9.12 0.30 -12.84
N GLU A 65 9.01 -0.05 -14.12
CA GLU A 65 8.24 0.72 -15.10
C GLU A 65 6.75 0.52 -14.83
N CYS A 66 6.05 1.55 -14.36
CA CYS A 66 4.63 1.45 -14.05
C CYS A 66 3.98 2.84 -14.01
N HIS A 67 2.74 2.94 -14.51
CA HIS A 67 1.96 4.17 -14.36
C HIS A 67 1.51 4.35 -12.90
N PRO A 68 1.63 5.57 -12.31
CA PRO A 68 1.35 5.77 -10.89
C PRO A 68 -0.06 5.37 -10.46
N GLN A 69 -1.07 5.60 -11.29
CA GLN A 69 -2.46 5.21 -10.98
C GLN A 69 -2.64 3.69 -11.01
N PHE A 70 -1.97 2.99 -11.93
CA PHE A 70 -2.01 1.53 -12.00
C PHE A 70 -1.31 0.90 -10.78
N PHE A 71 -0.16 1.45 -10.40
CA PHE A 71 0.55 1.03 -9.19
C PHE A 71 -0.32 1.22 -7.94
N LEU A 72 -0.91 2.41 -7.76
CA LEU A 72 -1.78 2.70 -6.61
C LEU A 72 -3.01 1.81 -6.56
N PHE A 73 -3.61 1.50 -7.71
CA PHE A 73 -4.69 0.53 -7.79
C PHE A 73 -4.26 -0.84 -7.26
N CYS A 74 -3.10 -1.35 -7.67
CA CYS A 74 -2.58 -2.62 -7.17
C CYS A 74 -2.32 -2.60 -5.65
N VAL A 75 -1.85 -1.46 -5.11
CA VAL A 75 -1.62 -1.29 -3.67
C VAL A 75 -2.94 -1.21 -2.88
N TYR A 76 -3.93 -0.47 -3.38
CA TYR A 76 -5.23 -0.29 -2.70
C TYR A 76 -6.20 -1.44 -2.88
N HIS A 77 -5.98 -2.28 -3.89
CA HIS A 77 -6.77 -3.47 -4.17
C HIS A 77 -5.88 -4.72 -4.21
N PRO A 78 -5.19 -5.05 -3.11
CA PRO A 78 -4.26 -6.19 -3.08
C PRO A 78 -4.98 -7.53 -3.35
N GLU A 79 -6.30 -7.62 -3.10
CA GLU A 79 -7.13 -8.78 -3.45
C GLU A 79 -7.14 -9.07 -4.95
N VAL A 80 -7.03 -8.03 -5.79
CA VAL A 80 -6.98 -8.19 -7.25
C VAL A 80 -5.67 -8.87 -7.64
N VAL A 81 -4.54 -8.39 -7.10
CA VAL A 81 -3.21 -8.96 -7.36
C VAL A 81 -3.15 -10.42 -6.88
N VAL A 82 -3.65 -10.69 -5.66
CA VAL A 82 -3.71 -12.05 -5.10
C VAL A 82 -4.58 -12.96 -5.95
N ASN A 83 -5.75 -12.50 -6.41
CA ASN A 83 -6.62 -13.32 -7.24
C ASN A 83 -6.01 -13.59 -8.63
N ILE A 84 -5.24 -12.66 -9.20
CA ILE A 84 -4.46 -12.92 -10.41
C ILE A 84 -3.45 -14.04 -10.16
N TRP A 85 -2.71 -14.01 -9.05
CA TRP A 85 -1.77 -15.10 -8.73
C TRP A 85 -2.46 -16.45 -8.62
N GLN A 86 -3.66 -16.51 -8.04
CA GLN A 86 -4.45 -17.75 -7.96
C GLN A 86 -4.83 -18.25 -9.36
N VAL A 87 -5.34 -17.36 -10.21
CA VAL A 87 -5.77 -17.66 -11.58
C VAL A 87 -4.62 -18.11 -12.48
N LEU A 88 -3.40 -17.62 -12.21
CA LEU A 88 -2.17 -18.03 -12.89
C LEU A 88 -1.51 -19.28 -12.25
N GLY A 89 -2.05 -19.82 -11.16
CA GLY A 89 -1.49 -20.98 -10.46
C GLY A 89 -0.20 -20.68 -9.70
N LEU A 90 0.09 -19.40 -9.48
CA LEU A 90 1.30 -18.93 -8.84
C LEU A 90 1.20 -19.07 -7.31
N SER A 91 0.09 -18.64 -6.69
CA SER A 91 -0.04 -18.63 -5.22
C SER A 91 -1.27 -19.35 -4.71
N ARG A 92 -1.17 -19.90 -3.49
CA ARG A 92 -2.31 -20.38 -2.70
C ARG A 92 -2.86 -19.33 -1.74
N MET A 93 -2.19 -18.17 -1.65
CA MET A 93 -2.60 -17.06 -0.80
C MET A 93 -4.03 -16.65 -1.11
N LYS A 94 -4.80 -16.37 -0.07
CA LYS A 94 -6.14 -15.81 -0.13
C LYS A 94 -6.14 -14.49 0.60
N LEU A 95 -6.81 -13.51 0.01
CA LEU A 95 -6.98 -12.20 0.60
C LEU A 95 -8.42 -11.75 0.34
N HIS A 96 -9.15 -11.48 1.42
CA HIS A 96 -10.56 -11.13 1.37
C HIS A 96 -10.80 -9.79 2.07
N PRO A 97 -11.34 -8.76 1.38
CA PRO A 97 -11.73 -7.52 2.03
C PRO A 97 -12.89 -7.77 3.01
N THR A 98 -12.90 -7.04 4.12
CA THR A 98 -13.95 -7.10 5.14
C THR A 98 -14.80 -5.82 5.09
N PRO A 99 -16.05 -5.86 5.60
CA PRO A 99 -16.88 -4.65 5.74
C PRO A 99 -16.26 -3.55 6.62
N GLN A 100 -15.29 -3.90 7.47
CA GLN A 100 -14.60 -2.99 8.39
C GLN A 100 -13.42 -2.25 7.74
N GLY A 101 -13.19 -2.42 6.43
CA GLY A 101 -12.06 -1.81 5.74
C GLY A 101 -10.72 -2.51 6.05
N THR A 102 -10.79 -3.74 6.55
CA THR A 102 -9.62 -4.62 6.77
C THR A 102 -9.58 -5.71 5.70
N TYR A 103 -8.54 -6.53 5.70
CA TYR A 103 -8.38 -7.67 4.83
C TYR A 103 -8.02 -8.89 5.67
N GLN A 104 -8.74 -10.00 5.47
CA GLN A 104 -8.32 -11.29 5.98
C GLN A 104 -7.36 -11.95 5.01
N VAL A 105 -6.24 -12.43 5.53
CA VAL A 105 -5.15 -13.04 4.76
C VAL A 105 -4.92 -14.45 5.28
N ASP A 106 -4.82 -15.41 4.37
CA ASP A 106 -4.30 -16.76 4.61
C ASP A 106 -3.25 -17.05 3.53
N ASP A 107 -1.99 -17.26 3.91
CA ASP A 107 -0.91 -17.48 2.94
C ASP A 107 -0.87 -18.92 2.40
N GLY A 108 -1.68 -19.83 2.95
CA GLY A 108 -1.68 -21.26 2.62
C GLY A 108 -0.47 -22.04 3.13
N LEU A 109 0.41 -21.39 3.91
CA LEU A 109 1.67 -21.93 4.47
C LEU A 109 1.73 -21.84 6.01
N GLY A 110 0.66 -21.36 6.64
CA GLY A 110 0.49 -21.33 8.09
C GLY A 110 0.25 -19.94 8.68
N THR A 111 0.43 -18.87 7.89
CA THR A 111 0.14 -17.51 8.34
C THR A 111 -1.32 -17.17 8.08
N ARG A 112 -2.01 -16.74 9.13
CA ARG A 112 -3.32 -16.10 9.05
C ARG A 112 -3.28 -14.77 9.76
N CYS A 113 -3.66 -13.70 9.08
CA CYS A 113 -3.69 -12.38 9.67
C CYS A 113 -4.85 -11.53 9.17
N GLU A 114 -5.15 -10.50 9.95
CA GLU A 114 -5.92 -9.36 9.51
C GLU A 114 -4.95 -8.22 9.19
N MET A 115 -5.16 -7.58 8.04
CA MET A 115 -4.38 -6.45 7.55
C MET A 115 -5.27 -5.22 7.37
N GLN A 116 -4.74 -4.04 7.66
CA GLN A 116 -5.42 -2.77 7.39
C GLN A 116 -4.42 -1.67 7.08
N PHE A 117 -4.87 -0.63 6.39
CA PHE A 117 -4.06 0.57 6.22
C PHE A 117 -4.32 1.51 7.39
N LEU A 118 -3.25 1.95 8.04
CA LEU A 118 -3.28 3.02 9.04
C LEU A 118 -3.12 4.40 8.40
N PHE A 119 -2.44 4.46 7.26
CA PHE A 119 -2.22 5.68 6.51
C PHE A 119 -2.05 5.37 5.02
N ARG A 120 -2.57 6.26 4.17
CA ARG A 120 -2.45 6.18 2.71
C ARG A 120 -2.13 7.56 2.14
N SER A 121 -1.13 7.61 1.29
CA SER A 121 -0.86 8.73 0.39
C SER A 121 -0.36 8.18 -0.96
N PRO A 122 -0.17 9.02 -1.99
CA PRO A 122 0.32 8.55 -3.28
C PRO A 122 1.70 7.85 -3.25
N GLU A 123 2.56 8.18 -2.28
CA GLU A 123 3.95 7.67 -2.24
C GLU A 123 4.33 7.02 -0.91
N LEU A 124 3.42 7.00 0.06
CA LEU A 124 3.64 6.45 1.39
C LEU A 124 2.39 5.75 1.91
N HIS A 125 2.55 4.50 2.34
CA HIS A 125 1.50 3.69 2.94
C HIS A 125 2.00 3.08 4.24
N LEU A 126 1.18 3.18 5.29
CA LEU A 126 1.40 2.50 6.54
C LEU A 126 0.38 1.38 6.67
N ILE A 127 0.85 0.15 6.71
CA ILE A 127 0.03 -1.06 6.73
C ILE A 127 0.29 -1.79 8.04
N TYR A 128 -0.76 -2.07 8.78
CA TYR A 128 -0.73 -2.86 10.00
C TYR A 128 -1.27 -4.25 9.70
N ALA A 129 -0.61 -5.28 10.23
CA ALA A 129 -1.12 -6.63 10.23
C ALA A 129 -1.03 -7.24 11.63
N GLN A 130 -2.03 -8.03 12.02
CA GLN A 130 -2.02 -8.82 13.24
C GLN A 130 -2.51 -10.24 12.96
N GLY A 131 -1.87 -11.23 13.55
CA GLY A 131 -2.27 -12.60 13.27
C GLY A 131 -1.43 -13.64 13.96
N SER A 132 -1.45 -14.83 13.38
CA SER A 132 -0.72 -15.98 13.88
C SER A 132 -0.04 -16.75 12.78
N TYR A 133 1.05 -17.40 13.14
CA TYR A 133 1.69 -18.44 12.35
C TYR A 133 1.57 -19.79 13.04
N GLU A 134 1.14 -20.80 12.31
CA GLU A 134 1.16 -22.20 12.71
C GLU A 134 1.62 -23.06 11.53
N GLY A 135 2.81 -23.65 11.65
CA GLY A 135 3.41 -24.40 10.56
C GLY A 135 4.74 -25.05 10.97
N PRO A 136 5.38 -25.81 10.07
CA PRO A 136 6.51 -26.68 10.40
C PRO A 136 7.74 -25.91 10.93
N VAL A 137 7.81 -24.61 10.65
CA VAL A 137 8.90 -23.74 11.10
C VAL A 137 8.86 -23.49 12.61
N LEU A 138 7.64 -23.30 13.17
CA LEU A 138 7.43 -23.06 14.59
C LEU A 138 6.54 -24.18 15.14
N LYS A 139 7.10 -25.00 16.04
CA LYS A 139 6.44 -26.18 16.65
C LYS A 139 5.18 -25.85 17.49
N ARG A 140 4.77 -24.59 17.53
CA ARG A 140 3.55 -24.10 18.19
C ARG A 140 2.99 -22.93 17.41
N LYS A 141 1.70 -22.67 17.60
CA LYS A 141 1.07 -21.44 17.16
C LYS A 141 1.72 -20.24 17.85
N VAL A 142 2.03 -19.21 17.09
CA VAL A 142 2.65 -17.97 17.57
C VAL A 142 1.86 -16.80 17.05
N HIS A 143 1.60 -15.80 17.90
CA HIS A 143 1.00 -14.55 17.47
C HIS A 143 2.06 -13.49 17.21
N GLY A 144 1.72 -12.59 16.30
CA GLY A 144 2.57 -11.47 15.94
C GLY A 144 1.78 -10.33 15.34
N ARG A 145 2.44 -9.18 15.31
CA ARG A 145 1.96 -7.95 14.70
C ARG A 145 3.06 -7.40 13.84
N ALA A 146 2.71 -6.81 12.71
CA ALA A 146 3.64 -6.19 11.80
C ALA A 146 3.17 -4.78 11.45
N LEU A 147 4.14 -3.88 11.31
CA LEU A 147 3.97 -2.56 10.75
C LEU A 147 4.86 -2.46 9.52
N LEU A 148 4.24 -2.23 8.36
CA LEU A 148 4.88 -2.13 7.07
C LEU A 148 4.79 -0.67 6.61
N VAL A 149 5.93 -0.08 6.26
CA VAL A 149 6.03 1.26 5.68
C VAL A 149 6.47 1.10 4.22
N LEU A 150 5.53 1.24 3.30
CA LEU A 150 5.80 1.22 1.87
C LEU A 150 6.06 2.64 1.38
N HIS A 151 7.24 2.87 0.82
CA HIS A 151 7.57 4.06 0.06
C HIS A 151 7.58 3.75 -1.43
N SER A 152 6.98 4.61 -2.23
CA SER A 152 6.88 4.43 -3.67
C SER A 152 6.92 5.76 -4.44
N PRO A 153 7.96 6.59 -4.28
CA PRO A 153 8.10 7.83 -5.03
C PRO A 153 8.12 7.60 -6.55
N VAL A 154 7.48 8.52 -7.27
CA VAL A 154 7.44 8.49 -8.73
C VAL A 154 8.67 9.19 -9.29
N GLN A 155 9.40 8.50 -10.16
CA GLN A 155 10.49 9.05 -10.95
C GLN A 155 10.02 9.19 -12.41
N ARG A 156 10.07 10.43 -12.94
CA ARG A 156 9.75 10.70 -14.35
C ARG A 156 11.05 10.84 -15.13
N GLN A 157 11.10 10.21 -16.29
CA GLN A 157 12.22 10.33 -17.22
C GLN A 157 11.82 11.19 -18.43
N GLU A 158 12.80 11.76 -19.12
CA GLU A 158 12.60 12.65 -20.29
C GLU A 158 11.83 12.00 -21.43
N ASP A 159 11.82 10.67 -21.52
CA ASP A 159 11.12 9.88 -22.53
C ASP A 159 9.61 9.73 -22.26
N GLY A 160 9.10 10.35 -21.18
CA GLY A 160 7.70 10.28 -20.77
C GLY A 160 7.32 9.01 -20.01
N LYS A 161 8.27 8.10 -19.75
CA LYS A 161 8.03 6.93 -18.91
C LYS A 161 8.04 7.29 -17.43
N THR A 162 7.24 6.55 -16.67
CA THR A 162 7.18 6.63 -15.22
C THR A 162 7.77 5.37 -14.60
N TRP A 163 8.67 5.60 -13.66
CA TRP A 163 9.30 4.57 -12.84
C TRP A 163 8.88 4.76 -11.39
N ILE A 164 8.58 3.66 -10.69
CA ILE A 164 8.23 3.68 -9.28
C ILE A 164 9.38 3.05 -8.51
N ALA A 165 10.02 3.81 -7.62
CA ALA A 165 11.07 3.30 -6.75
C ALA A 165 10.46 2.79 -5.43
N CYS A 166 10.21 1.49 -5.35
CA CYS A 166 9.55 0.86 -4.22
C CYS A 166 10.55 0.47 -3.13
N ARG A 167 10.27 0.84 -1.88
CA ARG A 167 11.00 0.40 -0.68
C ARG A 167 10.02 -0.01 0.40
N LEU A 168 10.28 -1.13 1.06
CA LEU A 168 9.47 -1.60 2.18
C LEU A 168 10.32 -1.66 3.45
N ASP A 169 9.83 -1.04 4.51
CA ASP A 169 10.33 -1.19 5.87
C ASP A 169 9.34 -1.99 6.70
N THR A 170 9.80 -3.00 7.43
CA THR A 170 8.94 -3.90 8.22
C THR A 170 9.44 -3.99 9.65
N PHE A 171 8.57 -3.64 10.59
CA PHE A 171 8.72 -3.88 12.01
C PHE A 171 7.85 -5.08 12.38
N LEU A 172 8.45 -6.10 12.98
CA LEU A 172 7.74 -7.31 13.40
C LEU A 172 7.84 -7.45 14.92
N GLN A 173 6.69 -7.39 15.59
CA GLN A 173 6.53 -7.70 17.00
C GLN A 173 5.98 -9.12 17.14
N MET A 174 6.65 -9.96 17.91
CA MET A 174 6.24 -11.34 18.17
C MET A 174 6.12 -11.58 19.66
N GLU A 175 5.36 -12.59 20.04
CA GLU A 175 5.33 -13.05 21.43
C GLU A 175 6.73 -13.46 21.92
N PRO A 176 7.10 -13.18 23.18
CA PRO A 176 8.48 -13.28 23.69
C PRO A 176 9.18 -14.62 23.39
N GLY A 177 8.46 -15.74 23.46
CA GLY A 177 9.05 -17.06 23.23
C GLY A 177 9.29 -17.42 21.76
N ALA A 178 8.75 -16.67 20.80
CA ALA A 178 8.94 -16.94 19.36
C ALA A 178 10.10 -16.14 18.77
N ALA A 179 10.34 -14.94 19.29
CA ALA A 179 11.44 -14.08 18.89
C ALA A 179 12.80 -14.77 19.07
N GLU A 180 12.99 -15.52 20.17
CA GLU A 180 14.24 -16.21 20.46
C GLU A 180 14.54 -17.35 19.47
N VAL A 181 13.52 -18.12 19.06
CA VAL A 181 13.66 -19.17 18.04
C VAL A 181 13.95 -18.54 16.67
N LEU A 182 13.25 -17.47 16.33
CA LEU A 182 13.38 -16.82 15.02
C LEU A 182 14.76 -16.15 14.85
N THR A 183 15.21 -15.41 15.87
CA THR A 183 16.52 -14.72 15.88
C THR A 183 17.69 -15.71 15.86
N LYS A 184 17.59 -16.85 16.54
CA LYS A 184 18.67 -17.86 16.61
C LYS A 184 18.70 -18.83 15.42
N THR A 185 17.56 -19.14 14.81
CA THR A 185 17.46 -20.25 13.84
C THR A 185 17.16 -19.81 12.41
N LEU A 186 16.53 -18.65 12.20
CA LEU A 186 15.95 -18.29 10.89
C LEU A 186 16.31 -16.88 10.40
N HIS A 187 16.90 -16.05 11.25
CA HIS A 187 17.31 -14.68 10.93
C HIS A 187 18.05 -14.53 9.58
N PRO A 188 19.02 -15.40 9.20
CA PRO A 188 19.73 -15.27 7.91
C PRO A 188 18.88 -15.61 6.67
N PHE A 189 17.75 -16.28 6.83
CA PHE A 189 16.88 -16.69 5.73
C PHE A 189 15.69 -15.74 5.56
N ILE A 190 15.17 -15.18 6.65
CA ILE A 190 14.02 -14.27 6.61
C ILE A 190 14.32 -13.04 5.77
N GLY A 191 15.49 -12.42 5.93
CA GLY A 191 15.89 -11.28 5.10
C GLY A 191 15.85 -11.62 3.61
N ARG A 192 16.51 -12.72 3.22
CA ARG A 192 16.58 -13.17 1.82
C ARG A 192 15.23 -13.52 1.21
N VAL A 193 14.39 -14.23 1.96
CA VAL A 193 13.05 -14.60 1.49
C VAL A 193 12.18 -13.36 1.37
N SER A 194 12.25 -12.44 2.34
CA SER A 194 11.50 -11.18 2.29
C SER A 194 11.93 -10.30 1.12
N ASP A 195 13.23 -10.11 0.88
CA ASP A 195 13.69 -9.31 -0.27
C ASP A 195 13.30 -9.97 -1.59
N TYR A 196 13.45 -11.30 -1.69
CA TYR A 196 13.06 -12.03 -2.88
C TYR A 196 11.56 -11.88 -3.15
N ASN A 197 10.72 -12.09 -2.14
CA ASN A 197 9.26 -11.94 -2.26
C ASN A 197 8.87 -10.51 -2.62
N PHE A 198 9.52 -9.50 -2.01
CA PHE A 198 9.29 -8.10 -2.35
C PHE A 198 9.67 -7.80 -3.80
N LYS A 199 10.86 -8.23 -4.23
CA LYS A 199 11.34 -8.10 -5.60
C LYS A 199 10.40 -8.76 -6.60
N GLN A 200 10.00 -10.01 -6.38
CA GLN A 200 9.08 -10.70 -7.27
C GLN A 200 7.72 -10.01 -7.32
N THR A 201 7.21 -9.51 -6.18
CA THR A 201 5.95 -8.76 -6.14
C THR A 201 6.03 -7.47 -6.95
N ALA A 202 7.11 -6.69 -6.78
CA ALA A 202 7.32 -5.45 -7.54
C ALA A 202 7.42 -5.74 -9.05
N ARG A 203 8.22 -6.74 -9.45
CA ARG A 203 8.36 -7.17 -10.85
C ARG A 203 7.05 -7.69 -11.44
N PHE A 204 6.26 -8.39 -10.65
CA PHE A 204 4.95 -8.84 -11.09
C PHE A 204 4.02 -7.66 -11.44
N VAL A 205 4.04 -6.58 -10.64
CA VAL A 205 3.27 -5.36 -10.94
C VAL A 205 3.74 -4.71 -12.25
N GLU A 206 5.06 -4.65 -12.47
CA GLU A 206 5.65 -4.18 -13.74
C GLU A 206 5.18 -5.03 -14.93
N GLU A 207 5.26 -6.36 -14.81
CA GLU A 207 4.85 -7.28 -15.88
C GLU A 207 3.37 -7.17 -16.19
N LEU A 208 2.54 -7.01 -15.16
CA LEU A 208 1.10 -6.81 -15.32
C LEU A 208 0.79 -5.50 -16.04
N TRP A 209 1.49 -4.41 -15.68
CA TRP A 209 1.41 -3.13 -16.38
C TRP A 209 1.82 -3.27 -17.85
N LEU A 210 3.00 -3.82 -18.11
CA LEU A 210 3.52 -4.01 -19.46
C LEU A 210 2.64 -4.95 -20.30
N CYS A 211 1.98 -5.93 -19.68
CA CYS A 211 1.00 -6.80 -20.33
C CYS A 211 -0.22 -6.01 -20.81
N GLY A 212 -0.76 -5.10 -19.99
CA GLY A 212 -1.86 -4.22 -20.39
C GLY A 212 -1.50 -3.34 -21.60
N GLN A 213 -0.27 -2.83 -21.62
CA GLN A 213 0.22 -1.99 -22.72
C GLN A 213 0.49 -2.76 -24.01
N ARG A 214 1.04 -3.98 -23.92
CA ARG A 214 1.46 -4.77 -25.08
C ARG A 214 0.37 -5.69 -25.62
N ASN A 215 -0.54 -6.14 -24.75
CA ASN A 215 -1.56 -7.13 -25.08
C ASN A 215 -2.85 -6.90 -24.27
N PRO A 216 -3.59 -5.81 -24.55
CA PRO A 216 -4.79 -5.44 -23.79
C PRO A 216 -5.85 -6.54 -23.76
N GLY A 217 -6.03 -7.27 -24.87
CA GLY A 217 -6.98 -8.40 -24.94
C GLY A 217 -6.56 -9.62 -24.08
N GLN A 218 -5.28 -9.75 -23.72
CA GLN A 218 -4.86 -10.75 -22.72
C GLN A 218 -5.17 -10.29 -21.30
N LEU A 219 -4.98 -9.00 -20.99
CA LEU A 219 -5.37 -8.44 -19.70
C LEU A 219 -6.88 -8.52 -19.48
N GLU A 220 -7.69 -8.25 -20.50
CA GLU A 220 -9.16 -8.40 -20.43
C GLU A 220 -9.59 -9.84 -20.14
N ARG A 221 -9.01 -10.81 -20.84
CA ARG A 221 -9.29 -12.25 -20.60
C ARG A 221 -8.80 -12.73 -19.24
N LEU A 222 -7.73 -12.13 -18.71
CA LEU A 222 -7.29 -12.40 -17.36
C LEU A 222 -8.29 -11.82 -16.35
N ALA A 223 -8.68 -10.56 -16.52
CA ALA A 223 -9.64 -9.86 -15.67
C ALA A 223 -10.99 -10.57 -15.61
N SER A 224 -11.47 -11.14 -16.73
CA SER A 224 -12.75 -11.87 -16.76
C SER A 224 -12.75 -13.15 -15.91
N ARG A 225 -11.57 -13.73 -15.62
CA ARG A 225 -11.39 -14.93 -14.78
C ARG A 225 -11.24 -14.61 -13.30
N LEU A 226 -11.23 -13.34 -12.90
CA LEU A 226 -11.07 -12.92 -11.50
C LEU A 226 -12.40 -13.04 -10.73
N GLU A 227 -12.92 -14.25 -10.59
CA GLU A 227 -14.25 -14.51 -10.02
C GLU A 227 -14.41 -14.00 -8.57
N GLY A 228 -13.31 -13.93 -7.81
CA GLY A 228 -13.29 -13.42 -6.44
C GLY A 228 -13.21 -11.89 -6.31
N VAL A 229 -13.19 -11.16 -7.43
CA VAL A 229 -13.04 -9.70 -7.47
C VAL A 229 -14.35 -9.05 -7.95
N PRO A 230 -14.83 -7.95 -7.37
CA PRO A 230 -16.00 -7.22 -7.89
C PRO A 230 -15.86 -6.79 -9.36
N PRO A 231 -16.91 -6.84 -10.19
CA PRO A 231 -16.85 -6.46 -11.60
C PRO A 231 -16.26 -5.06 -11.84
N GLU A 232 -16.53 -4.12 -10.94
CA GLU A 232 -16.06 -2.74 -11.01
C GLU A 232 -14.53 -2.68 -10.92
N LEU A 233 -13.92 -3.47 -10.02
CA LEU A 233 -12.47 -3.54 -9.89
C LEU A 233 -11.82 -4.27 -11.08
N ARG A 234 -12.50 -5.27 -11.66
CA ARG A 234 -12.02 -5.93 -12.89
C ARG A 234 -11.99 -4.97 -14.07
N GLN A 235 -13.02 -4.14 -14.21
CA GLN A 235 -13.10 -3.11 -15.25
C GLN A 235 -12.04 -2.03 -15.02
N GLU A 236 -11.83 -1.61 -13.78
CA GLU A 236 -10.82 -0.61 -13.43
C GLU A 236 -9.40 -1.12 -13.70
N LEU A 237 -9.09 -2.39 -13.39
CA LEU A 237 -7.82 -3.03 -13.74
C LEU A 237 -7.54 -2.92 -15.25
N VAL A 238 -8.52 -3.25 -16.08
CA VAL A 238 -8.40 -3.17 -17.55
C VAL A 238 -8.24 -1.73 -17.99
N ARG A 239 -9.09 -0.82 -17.50
CA ARG A 239 -9.06 0.60 -17.85
C ARG A 239 -7.71 1.23 -17.56
N LEU A 240 -7.19 1.00 -16.35
CA LEU A 240 -5.88 1.51 -15.94
C LEU A 240 -4.76 0.85 -16.73
N GLY A 241 -4.81 -0.46 -16.94
CA GLY A 241 -3.77 -1.20 -17.67
C GLY A 241 -3.68 -0.85 -19.16
N GLN A 242 -4.67 -0.15 -19.71
CA GLN A 242 -4.70 0.36 -21.09
C GLN A 242 -4.32 1.85 -21.19
N GLN A 243 -4.06 2.53 -20.07
CA GLN A 243 -3.70 3.96 -20.11
C GLN A 243 -2.34 4.15 -20.78
N GLY A 244 -2.26 5.02 -21.79
CA GLY A 244 -0.98 5.41 -22.39
C GLY A 244 -0.14 6.26 -21.43
N ALA A 245 1.20 6.14 -21.53
CA ALA A 245 2.15 6.94 -20.74
C ALA A 245 2.00 8.47 -20.89
N GLY A 246 1.26 8.94 -21.90
CA GLY A 246 1.02 10.36 -22.18
C GLY A 246 -0.31 10.95 -21.67
N GLN A 247 -1.18 10.20 -21.00
CA GLN A 247 -2.47 10.72 -20.50
C GLN A 247 -2.43 11.03 -18.99
N VAL A 248 -1.53 11.91 -18.57
CA VAL A 248 -1.69 12.63 -17.30
C VAL A 248 -1.89 14.11 -17.63
N GLY A 249 -3.09 14.41 -18.11
CA GLY A 249 -3.53 15.76 -18.39
C GLY A 249 -4.94 15.99 -17.84
N HIS A 250 -5.04 16.88 -16.85
CA HIS A 250 -6.23 17.69 -16.53
C HIS A 250 -7.53 16.94 -16.15
N SER A 251 -7.61 16.47 -14.89
CA SER A 251 -8.90 16.36 -14.21
C SER A 251 -8.84 17.03 -12.82
N SER A 252 -8.55 18.33 -12.86
CA SER A 252 -8.86 19.31 -11.80
C SER A 252 -9.20 20.64 -12.47
N ALA A 253 -10.24 20.63 -13.30
CA ALA A 253 -10.78 21.86 -13.90
C ALA A 253 -12.28 21.69 -14.18
N ASN A 254 -13.06 21.21 -13.20
CA ASN A 254 -14.52 21.42 -13.23
C ASN A 254 -15.22 21.19 -11.87
N ALA A 255 -14.68 21.75 -10.79
CA ALA A 255 -15.35 21.76 -9.49
C ALA A 255 -15.37 23.16 -8.85
N ASP A 256 -15.54 24.21 -9.68
CA ASP A 256 -15.87 25.53 -9.16
C ASP A 256 -16.57 26.39 -10.21
N ARG A 257 -17.79 26.01 -10.58
CA ARG A 257 -18.77 26.89 -11.28
C ARG A 257 -20.17 26.27 -11.32
N SER A 258 -20.75 26.06 -10.13
CA SER A 258 -22.19 25.81 -9.98
C SER A 258 -22.70 26.37 -8.66
N THR A 259 -22.78 27.69 -8.54
CA THR A 259 -23.69 28.36 -7.60
C THR A 259 -24.38 29.54 -8.31
N SER A 260 -25.34 29.23 -9.17
CA SER A 260 -26.44 30.16 -9.48
C SER A 260 -27.64 29.76 -8.63
N GLY A 261 -28.08 30.69 -7.79
CA GLY A 261 -29.24 30.50 -6.91
C GLY A 261 -29.42 31.71 -6.00
N GLY A 262 -29.70 32.86 -6.58
CA GLY A 262 -30.16 34.02 -5.82
C GLY A 262 -31.53 33.79 -5.20
N PRO A 263 -31.90 34.61 -4.21
CA PRO A 263 -33.17 35.31 -4.38
C PRO A 263 -33.13 36.79 -4.00
N ALA A 264 -34.00 37.52 -4.69
CA ALA A 264 -34.80 38.67 -4.24
C ALA A 264 -34.08 39.99 -3.86
N LEU A 265 -34.07 40.90 -4.83
CA LEU A 265 -34.14 42.35 -4.62
C LEU A 265 -35.55 42.74 -4.11
N ALA A 266 -35.62 43.39 -2.95
CA ALA A 266 -36.74 44.24 -2.59
C ALA A 266 -36.26 45.40 -1.68
N GLY A 267 -36.24 46.59 -2.26
CA GLY A 267 -36.59 47.86 -1.61
C GLY A 267 -35.64 48.43 -0.55
N GLN A 268 -34.93 49.50 -0.92
CA GLN A 268 -34.94 50.73 -0.12
C GLN A 268 -34.53 51.95 -0.95
N ALA A 269 -35.39 52.97 -0.89
CA ALA A 269 -35.20 54.30 -1.44
C ALA A 269 -34.16 55.09 -0.59
N PRO A 270 -33.54 56.14 -1.16
CA PRO A 270 -32.44 56.86 -0.52
C PRO A 270 -32.97 57.93 0.44
N LEU A 271 -32.15 58.37 1.41
CA LEU A 271 -32.03 59.80 1.81
C LEU A 271 -30.98 59.99 2.94
N THR A 272 -30.03 60.88 2.64
CA THR A 272 -29.40 61.93 3.48
C THR A 272 -28.48 61.64 4.67
N GLN A 273 -27.26 62.15 4.49
CA GLN A 273 -26.50 63.06 5.37
C GLN A 273 -25.90 62.58 6.71
N THR A 274 -24.57 62.53 6.68
CA THR A 274 -23.64 63.27 7.55
C THR A 274 -24.15 63.76 8.91
N GLY A 275 -23.43 63.37 9.96
CA GLY A 275 -23.15 64.29 11.06
C GLY A 275 -23.10 63.70 12.45
N GLN A 276 -21.87 63.62 12.97
CA GLN A 276 -21.49 63.96 14.35
C GLN A 276 -21.94 63.07 15.53
N GLY A 277 -20.96 62.77 16.39
CA GLY A 277 -21.20 62.57 17.82
C GLY A 277 -20.66 61.27 18.40
N ALA A 278 -19.36 61.23 18.71
CA ALA A 278 -18.86 60.47 19.86
C ALA A 278 -19.26 61.19 21.18
N PRO A 279 -18.88 60.76 22.40
CA PRO A 279 -18.26 59.50 22.85
C PRO A 279 -18.91 58.96 24.17
N SER A 280 -18.19 58.02 24.81
CA SER A 280 -18.18 57.75 26.26
C SER A 280 -19.32 56.88 26.80
N ALA A 281 -19.15 56.05 27.84
CA ALA A 281 -18.01 55.53 28.56
C ALA A 281 -18.59 54.51 29.58
N ILE A 282 -17.83 53.44 29.84
CA ILE A 282 -17.51 52.89 31.18
C ILE A 282 -18.64 52.30 32.06
N THR A 283 -18.24 51.23 32.76
CA THR A 283 -18.82 50.53 33.94
C THR A 283 -20.00 49.58 33.66
N ARG A 284 -19.98 48.31 34.05
CA ARG A 284 -19.17 47.51 35.00
C ARG A 284 -18.97 46.10 34.47
#